data_AF-A0ABD3PUM1-F1
#
_entry.id   AF-A0ABD3PUM1-F1
#
_cell.length_a   1.000
_cell.length_b   1.000
_cell.length_c   1.000
_cell.angle_alpha   90.00
_cell.angle_beta   90.00
_cell.angle_gamma   90.00
#
_symmetry.space_group_name_H-M   'P 1'
#
loop_
_entity.id
_entity.type
_entity.pdbx_description
1 polymer ?
#
loop_
_entity_poly.entity_id
_entity_poly.type
_entity_poly.pdbx_seq_one_letter_code
_entity_poly.pdbx_strand_id
1 'polypeptide(L)'
;MPKRKRVDEPAASGTIFSLIDGSVDLLEGLVLHNEVISEEFEDELIAFVQSQCERGRNGELKKPTYLRASGARSQGNQREAIMYGGFFDFNRARPGKRGLVPPFPPLLERLVDHLVTKNYLPSEVRPDSCIINRYDRGDCIPPHVDHSSYYRPISTLSLLGEEPMLVGSRFRTVRSCTWAPTCGQSIPLARRSLLVLGGNSGNIAKHCISSCSGPRISITLRKQPPPDWKPDASELVGKKGVQRTKQGNDESRVIGGVNNGSAAFPQKKSLSGSAKTKKKKMTSQVGRSVRVSAVKQGSSNETRIDIGWKRDSSDNQVNNDKSAKKGSGRVEERKGKVSEKQARRNARRLEKRKQQLLHRGCN
;
A
#
# COMPACT_ATOMS: atom_id res chain seq x y z
N MET A 1 -4.34 -8.61 -53.87
CA MET A 1 -5.25 -8.03 -52.85
C MET A 1 -4.76 -6.63 -52.49
N PRO A 2 -5.60 -5.59 -52.54
CA PRO A 2 -5.15 -4.25 -52.18
C PRO A 2 -4.94 -4.18 -50.66
N LYS A 3 -3.77 -3.68 -50.25
CA LYS A 3 -3.45 -3.40 -48.84
C LYS A 3 -4.45 -2.35 -48.34
N ARG A 4 -5.35 -2.73 -47.43
CA ARG A 4 -6.22 -1.78 -46.72
C ARG A 4 -5.33 -0.72 -46.06
N LYS A 5 -5.50 0.55 -46.45
CA LYS A 5 -4.97 1.70 -45.70
C LYS A 5 -5.50 1.57 -44.26
N ARG A 6 -4.60 1.57 -43.27
CA ARG A 6 -5.00 1.85 -41.88
C ARG A 6 -5.61 3.24 -41.90
N VAL A 7 -6.91 3.29 -41.63
CA VAL A 7 -7.56 4.53 -41.25
C VAL A 7 -7.09 4.77 -39.83
N ASP A 8 -6.33 5.83 -39.60
CA ASP A 8 -5.93 6.23 -38.26
C ASP A 8 -7.22 6.51 -37.47
N GLU A 9 -7.60 5.61 -36.56
CA GLU A 9 -8.67 5.89 -35.59
C GLU A 9 -8.27 7.19 -34.85
N PRO A 10 -9.18 8.16 -34.72
CA PRO A 10 -8.87 9.39 -34.00
C PRO A 10 -8.37 9.05 -32.59
N ALA A 11 -7.31 9.72 -32.15
CA ALA A 11 -6.74 9.53 -30.82
C ALA A 11 -7.85 9.62 -29.76
N ALA A 12 -7.84 8.70 -28.80
CA ALA A 12 -8.85 8.66 -27.75
C ALA A 12 -8.98 10.05 -27.09
N SER A 13 -10.18 10.67 -27.20
CA SER A 13 -10.43 11.97 -26.61
C SER A 13 -10.38 11.87 -25.08
N GLY A 14 -9.44 12.56 -24.44
CA GLY A 14 -9.28 12.60 -22.99
C GLY A 14 -9.28 14.03 -22.48
N THR A 15 -9.72 14.23 -21.24
CA THR A 15 -9.64 15.53 -20.56
C THR A 15 -8.19 15.79 -20.15
N ILE A 16 -7.61 16.87 -20.65
CA ILE A 16 -6.26 17.32 -20.30
C ILE A 16 -6.34 18.29 -19.13
N PHE A 17 -5.38 18.21 -18.22
CA PHE A 17 -5.29 19.11 -17.06
C PHE A 17 -4.02 19.96 -17.14
N SER A 18 -4.09 21.15 -16.56
CA SER A 18 -2.96 22.05 -16.41
C SER A 18 -3.06 22.77 -15.06
N LEU A 19 -1.92 22.97 -14.40
CA LEU A 19 -1.81 23.78 -13.19
C LEU A 19 -0.43 24.41 -13.10
N ILE A 20 -0.35 25.72 -13.26
CA ILE A 20 0.90 26.47 -13.17
C ILE A 20 1.27 26.72 -11.69
N ASP A 21 2.46 26.28 -11.28
CA ASP A 21 3.10 26.62 -10.00
C ASP A 21 4.43 27.32 -10.27
N GLY A 22 4.45 28.64 -10.13
CA GLY A 22 5.56 29.47 -10.61
C GLY A 22 5.60 29.50 -12.14
N SER A 23 6.64 28.94 -12.74
CA SER A 23 6.84 28.86 -14.20
C SER A 23 6.68 27.44 -14.77
N VAL A 24 6.21 26.49 -13.96
CA VAL A 24 6.12 25.06 -14.33
C VAL A 24 4.66 24.65 -14.33
N ASP A 25 4.20 24.02 -15.42
CA ASP A 25 2.93 23.30 -15.42
C ASP A 25 3.12 21.95 -14.72
N LEU A 26 2.61 21.84 -13.50
CA LEU A 26 2.72 20.63 -12.70
C LEU A 26 1.94 19.45 -13.29
N LEU A 27 0.87 19.71 -14.03
CA LEU A 27 -0.02 18.69 -14.57
C LEU A 27 0.20 18.44 -16.06
N GLU A 28 1.28 19.00 -16.63
CA GLU A 28 1.69 18.71 -18.00
C GLU A 28 1.72 17.20 -18.25
N GLY A 29 1.01 16.77 -19.30
CA GLY A 29 0.89 15.36 -19.69
C GLY A 29 -0.11 14.54 -18.87
N LEU A 30 -0.90 15.16 -17.99
CA LEU A 30 -2.00 14.50 -17.28
C LEU A 30 -3.24 14.45 -18.17
N VAL A 31 -3.71 13.23 -18.45
CA VAL A 31 -4.90 12.99 -19.28
C VAL A 31 -5.83 12.00 -18.58
N LEU A 32 -7.12 12.32 -18.51
CA LEU A 32 -8.18 11.43 -18.02
C LEU A 32 -9.06 10.97 -19.17
N HIS A 33 -9.12 9.67 -19.39
CA HIS A 33 -10.11 9.05 -20.27
C HIS A 33 -11.19 8.39 -19.43
N ASN A 34 -12.45 8.50 -19.85
CA ASN A 34 -13.58 7.86 -19.18
C ASN A 34 -14.10 6.69 -20.03
N GLU A 35 -14.75 5.72 -19.38
CA GLU A 35 -15.37 4.56 -20.04
C GLU A 35 -14.42 3.83 -21.00
N VAL A 36 -13.16 3.61 -20.59
CA VAL A 36 -12.15 3.02 -21.49
C VAL A 36 -12.32 1.52 -21.71
N ILE A 37 -13.14 0.86 -20.89
CA ILE A 37 -13.50 -0.56 -20.98
C ILE A 37 -15.01 -0.68 -20.80
N SER A 38 -15.60 -1.80 -21.25
CA SER A 38 -17.02 -2.07 -21.04
C SER A 38 -17.32 -2.47 -19.58
N GLU A 39 -18.59 -2.46 -19.21
CA GLU A 39 -19.04 -2.89 -17.88
C GLU A 39 -18.74 -4.37 -17.65
N GLU A 40 -18.94 -5.20 -18.68
CA GLU A 40 -18.67 -6.65 -18.60
C GLU A 40 -17.18 -6.92 -18.38
N PHE A 41 -16.30 -6.17 -19.05
CA PHE A 41 -14.86 -6.34 -18.87
C PHE A 41 -14.40 -5.80 -17.50
N GLU A 42 -15.03 -4.75 -16.99
CA GLU A 42 -14.83 -4.32 -15.59
C GLU A 42 -15.23 -5.42 -14.61
N ASP A 43 -16.39 -6.06 -14.79
CA ASP A 43 -16.85 -7.14 -13.92
C ASP A 43 -15.90 -8.35 -13.94
N GLU A 44 -15.41 -8.74 -15.11
CA GLU A 44 -14.36 -9.76 -15.25
C GLU A 44 -13.10 -9.40 -14.44
N LEU A 45 -12.63 -8.15 -14.55
CA LEU A 45 -11.45 -7.66 -13.83
C LEU A 45 -11.69 -7.61 -12.31
N ILE A 46 -12.85 -7.13 -11.86
CA ILE A 46 -13.22 -7.08 -10.44
C ILE A 46 -13.26 -8.50 -9.86
N ALA A 47 -13.93 -9.45 -10.53
CA ALA A 47 -14.00 -10.84 -10.10
C ALA A 47 -12.62 -11.48 -10.02
N PHE A 48 -11.77 -11.23 -11.02
CA PHE A 48 -10.38 -11.67 -11.01
C PHE A 48 -9.61 -11.14 -9.80
N VAL A 49 -9.67 -9.82 -9.54
CA VAL A 49 -8.96 -9.20 -8.41
C VAL A 49 -9.44 -9.74 -7.07
N GLN A 50 -10.75 -9.89 -6.89
CA GLN A 50 -11.33 -10.45 -5.66
C GLN A 50 -10.84 -11.88 -5.42
N SER A 51 -10.81 -12.72 -6.45
CA SER A 51 -10.25 -14.07 -6.39
C SER A 51 -8.76 -14.04 -6.02
N GLN A 52 -7.95 -13.16 -6.62
CA GLN A 52 -6.53 -13.07 -6.27
C GLN A 52 -6.32 -12.61 -4.82
N CYS A 53 -7.13 -11.66 -4.32
CA CYS A 53 -7.13 -11.25 -2.91
C CYS A 53 -7.48 -12.40 -1.97
N GLU A 54 -8.51 -13.20 -2.29
CA GLU A 54 -8.85 -14.40 -1.52
C GLU A 54 -7.70 -15.41 -1.47
N ARG A 55 -7.15 -15.77 -2.64
CA ARG A 55 -5.97 -16.65 -2.75
C ARG A 55 -4.77 -16.11 -1.97
N GLY A 56 -4.56 -14.80 -1.98
CA GLY A 56 -3.53 -14.13 -1.18
C GLY A 56 -3.76 -14.26 0.32
N ARG A 57 -5.00 -14.07 0.79
CA ARG A 57 -5.39 -14.28 2.20
C ARG A 57 -5.27 -15.74 2.64
N ASN A 58 -5.53 -16.69 1.74
CA ASN A 58 -5.39 -18.13 1.96
C ASN A 58 -3.93 -18.63 1.87
N GLY A 59 -2.99 -17.77 1.46
CA GLY A 59 -1.56 -18.09 1.38
C GLY A 59 -1.13 -18.78 0.08
N GLU A 60 -1.99 -18.84 -0.92
CA GLU A 60 -1.70 -19.40 -2.24
C GLU A 60 -0.85 -18.44 -3.09
N LEU A 61 -1.06 -17.12 -2.95
CA LEU A 61 -0.19 -16.10 -3.52
C LEU A 61 0.88 -15.70 -2.51
N LYS A 62 2.12 -16.13 -2.76
CA LYS A 62 3.26 -15.85 -1.88
C LYS A 62 3.78 -14.42 -2.08
N LYS A 63 4.54 -13.93 -1.09
CA LYS A 63 5.34 -12.71 -1.24
C LYS A 63 6.45 -12.94 -2.29
N PRO A 64 6.78 -11.94 -3.13
CA PRO A 64 6.25 -10.59 -3.11
C PRO A 64 4.95 -10.38 -3.90
N THR A 65 4.43 -11.37 -4.64
CA THR A 65 3.23 -11.23 -5.50
C THR A 65 2.04 -10.61 -4.80
N TYR A 66 1.70 -11.08 -3.59
CA TYR A 66 0.62 -10.53 -2.78
C TYR A 66 1.17 -9.94 -1.48
N LEU A 67 0.78 -8.70 -1.19
CA LEU A 67 1.15 -7.97 0.02
C LEU A 67 -0.09 -7.35 0.64
N ARG A 68 -0.24 -7.56 1.95
CA ARG A 68 -1.22 -6.85 2.78
C ARG A 68 -0.49 -6.33 4.00
N ALA A 69 -0.50 -5.01 4.20
CA ALA A 69 0.09 -4.42 5.39
C ALA A 69 -0.74 -4.85 6.61
N SER A 70 -0.10 -5.17 7.73
CA SER A 70 -0.80 -5.54 8.97
C SER A 70 -0.07 -4.99 10.20
N GLY A 71 -0.84 -4.83 11.29
CA GLY A 71 -0.34 -4.37 12.58
C GLY A 71 -0.12 -2.86 12.67
N ALA A 72 0.40 -2.40 13.82
CA ALA A 72 0.46 -0.97 14.18
C ALA A 72 1.24 -0.08 13.18
N ARG A 73 2.22 -0.65 12.46
CA ARG A 73 3.03 0.08 11.46
C ARG A 73 2.25 0.48 10.21
N SER A 74 1.12 -0.16 9.97
CA SER A 74 0.23 0.19 8.86
C SER A 74 -0.56 1.49 9.11
N GLN A 75 -0.60 1.96 10.36
CA GLN A 75 -1.39 3.13 10.78
C GLN A 75 -2.87 3.09 10.33
N GLY A 76 -3.43 1.88 10.25
CA GLY A 76 -4.82 1.65 9.82
C GLY A 76 -4.97 1.36 8.33
N ASN A 77 -3.92 1.54 7.51
CA ASN A 77 -3.96 1.23 6.08
C ASN A 77 -3.75 -0.27 5.84
N GLN A 78 -4.81 -0.99 5.52
CA GLN A 78 -4.83 -2.44 5.30
C GLN A 78 -4.96 -2.83 3.83
N ARG A 79 -4.71 -1.87 2.93
CA ARG A 79 -4.72 -2.06 1.48
C ARG A 79 -3.96 -3.32 1.06
N GLU A 80 -4.58 -4.06 0.15
CA GLU A 80 -3.98 -5.21 -0.50
C GLU A 80 -3.33 -4.78 -1.81
N ALA A 81 -2.14 -5.28 -2.08
CA ALA A 81 -1.38 -5.02 -3.30
C ALA A 81 -0.99 -6.34 -3.97
N ILE A 82 -1.27 -6.46 -5.27
CA ILE A 82 -0.97 -7.63 -6.09
C ILE A 82 -0.11 -7.19 -7.28
N MET A 83 0.97 -7.91 -7.57
CA MET A 83 1.93 -7.53 -8.60
C MET A 83 2.06 -8.62 -9.67
N TYR A 84 2.04 -8.19 -10.92
CA TYR A 84 2.31 -9.04 -12.09
C TYR A 84 3.29 -8.34 -13.04
N GLY A 85 4.03 -9.12 -13.82
CA GLY A 85 5.01 -8.69 -14.80
C GLY A 85 6.33 -8.20 -14.20
N GLY A 86 6.26 -7.21 -13.30
CA GLY A 86 7.44 -6.60 -12.67
C GLY A 86 7.28 -6.39 -11.17
N PHE A 87 8.31 -6.75 -10.41
CA PHE A 87 8.32 -6.58 -8.95
C PHE A 87 8.67 -5.13 -8.60
N PHE A 88 7.85 -4.50 -7.74
CA PHE A 88 8.17 -3.24 -7.12
C PHE A 88 8.56 -3.44 -5.65
N ASP A 89 9.76 -3.02 -5.28
CA ASP A 89 10.23 -3.11 -3.89
C ASP A 89 9.73 -1.90 -3.09
N PHE A 90 8.62 -2.09 -2.37
CA PHE A 90 8.06 -1.06 -1.49
C PHE A 90 9.01 -0.54 -0.40
N ASN A 91 10.03 -1.31 0.01
CA ASN A 91 11.00 -0.84 1.00
C ASN A 91 12.00 0.15 0.40
N ARG A 92 12.24 0.03 -0.91
CA ARG A 92 13.19 0.86 -1.67
C ARG A 92 12.50 1.86 -2.59
N ALA A 93 11.18 1.77 -2.73
CA ALA A 93 10.33 2.58 -3.60
C ALA A 93 10.80 2.60 -5.07
N ARG A 94 11.23 1.44 -5.59
CA ARG A 94 11.78 1.31 -6.96
C ARG A 94 11.59 -0.09 -7.55
N PRO A 95 11.86 -0.32 -8.84
CA PRO A 95 11.88 -1.66 -9.42
C PRO A 95 12.81 -2.60 -8.64
N GLY A 96 12.34 -3.81 -8.38
CA GLY A 96 13.09 -4.85 -7.70
C GLY A 96 13.67 -5.89 -8.66
N LYS A 97 14.16 -6.99 -8.11
CA LYS A 97 14.68 -8.11 -8.91
C LYS A 97 13.59 -8.69 -9.80
N ARG A 98 13.88 -8.82 -11.10
CA ARG A 98 12.99 -9.45 -12.11
C ARG A 98 12.73 -10.92 -11.79
N GLY A 99 11.58 -11.43 -12.24
CA GLY A 99 11.17 -12.83 -12.07
C GLY A 99 10.68 -13.21 -10.66
N LEU A 100 10.55 -12.25 -9.74
CA LEU A 100 10.01 -12.52 -8.39
C LEU A 100 8.48 -12.51 -8.33
N VAL A 101 7.82 -12.00 -9.36
CA VAL A 101 6.35 -11.98 -9.50
C VAL A 101 5.96 -12.68 -10.80
N PRO A 102 4.77 -13.30 -10.87
CA PRO A 102 4.28 -13.95 -12.08
C PRO A 102 4.16 -12.96 -13.25
N PRO A 103 4.25 -13.43 -14.51
CA PRO A 103 3.94 -12.60 -15.69
C PRO A 103 2.46 -12.19 -15.69
N PHE A 104 2.05 -11.34 -16.62
CA PHE A 104 0.63 -11.03 -16.78
C PHE A 104 -0.17 -12.30 -17.09
N PRO A 105 -1.28 -12.55 -16.36
CA PRO A 105 -2.26 -13.53 -16.79
C PRO A 105 -2.98 -13.03 -18.06
N PRO A 106 -3.60 -13.93 -18.84
CA PRO A 106 -4.27 -13.57 -20.10
C PRO A 106 -5.25 -12.41 -19.99
N LEU A 107 -5.94 -12.27 -18.85
CA LEU A 107 -6.87 -11.17 -18.60
C LEU A 107 -6.18 -9.79 -18.56
N LEU A 108 -4.98 -9.71 -17.98
CA LEU A 108 -4.22 -8.46 -17.95
C LEU A 108 -3.54 -8.18 -19.30
N GLU A 109 -3.11 -9.21 -20.02
CA GLU A 109 -2.62 -9.02 -21.41
C GLU A 109 -3.73 -8.46 -22.30
N ARG A 110 -4.95 -9.01 -22.23
CA ARG A 110 -6.14 -8.47 -22.92
C ARG A 110 -6.37 -6.99 -22.58
N LEU A 111 -6.26 -6.62 -21.30
CA LEU A 111 -6.41 -5.24 -20.88
C LEU A 111 -5.36 -4.33 -21.53
N VAL A 112 -4.07 -4.72 -21.46
CA VAL A 112 -3.00 -3.90 -22.04
C VAL A 112 -3.11 -3.83 -23.57
N ASP A 113 -3.45 -4.93 -24.24
CA ASP A 113 -3.71 -4.98 -25.68
C ASP A 113 -4.84 -4.04 -26.07
N HIS A 114 -5.95 -4.06 -25.33
CA HIS A 114 -7.07 -3.15 -25.55
C HIS A 114 -6.65 -1.68 -25.43
N LEU A 115 -5.96 -1.32 -24.34
CA LEU A 115 -5.54 0.06 -24.10
C LEU A 115 -4.55 0.58 -25.15
N VAL A 116 -3.63 -0.25 -25.62
CA VAL A 116 -2.67 0.12 -26.68
C VAL A 116 -3.35 0.16 -28.05
N THR A 117 -4.15 -0.84 -28.40
CA THR A 117 -4.83 -0.92 -29.71
C THR A 117 -5.80 0.23 -29.90
N LYS A 118 -6.45 0.69 -28.83
CA LYS A 118 -7.35 1.85 -28.81
C LYS A 118 -6.65 3.20 -28.60
N ASN A 119 -5.31 3.22 -28.67
CA ASN A 119 -4.50 4.43 -28.57
C ASN A 119 -4.70 5.24 -27.26
N TYR A 120 -5.15 4.60 -26.17
CA TYR A 120 -5.14 5.21 -24.84
C TYR A 120 -3.72 5.26 -24.26
N LEU A 121 -2.88 4.30 -24.66
CA LEU A 121 -1.46 4.23 -24.30
C LEU A 121 -0.61 4.09 -25.57
N PRO A 122 0.55 4.76 -25.64
CA PRO A 122 1.44 4.65 -26.79
C PRO A 122 2.03 3.24 -26.91
N SER A 123 2.12 2.71 -28.13
CA SER A 123 2.66 1.37 -28.41
C SER A 123 4.12 1.21 -27.97
N GLU A 124 4.90 2.28 -28.05
CA GLU A 124 6.32 2.31 -27.70
C GLU A 124 6.54 2.16 -26.19
N VAL A 125 5.50 2.45 -25.39
CA VAL A 125 5.50 2.35 -23.93
C VAL A 125 4.46 1.35 -23.45
N ARG A 126 4.29 0.24 -24.19
CA ARG A 126 3.44 -0.87 -23.76
C ARG A 126 3.80 -1.30 -22.32
N PRO A 127 2.87 -1.22 -21.36
CA PRO A 127 3.08 -1.72 -20.01
C PRO A 127 3.41 -3.22 -19.98
N ASP A 128 4.39 -3.58 -19.18
CA ASP A 128 4.83 -4.96 -18.94
C ASP A 128 4.83 -5.30 -17.44
N SER A 129 4.30 -4.40 -16.60
CA SER A 129 4.15 -4.60 -15.17
C SER A 129 2.93 -3.88 -14.62
N CYS A 130 2.34 -4.42 -13.56
CA CYS A 130 1.21 -3.79 -12.89
C CYS A 130 1.30 -3.95 -11.37
N ILE A 131 0.71 -2.98 -10.66
CA ILE A 131 0.28 -3.16 -9.27
C ILE A 131 -1.22 -2.96 -9.22
N ILE A 132 -1.93 -4.00 -8.81
CA ILE A 132 -3.34 -3.96 -8.49
C ILE A 132 -3.45 -3.62 -7.01
N ASN A 133 -4.21 -2.58 -6.69
CA ASN A 133 -4.46 -2.16 -5.32
C ASN A 133 -5.95 -2.31 -5.02
N ARG A 134 -6.29 -3.07 -3.98
CA ARG A 134 -7.65 -3.16 -3.41
C ARG A 134 -7.68 -2.43 -2.07
N TYR A 135 -8.61 -1.50 -1.97
CA TYR A 135 -8.81 -0.63 -0.82
C TYR A 135 -10.14 -0.98 -0.14
N ASP A 136 -10.18 -0.91 1.19
CA ASP A 136 -11.40 -0.77 1.98
C ASP A 136 -11.59 0.68 2.45
N ARG A 137 -12.73 0.94 3.10
CA ARG A 137 -12.98 2.20 3.80
C ARG A 137 -11.81 2.53 4.73
N GLY A 138 -11.26 3.73 4.59
CA GLY A 138 -10.14 4.23 5.40
C GLY A 138 -8.75 3.93 4.81
N ASP A 139 -8.64 3.01 3.86
CA ASP A 139 -7.36 2.73 3.20
C ASP A 139 -6.92 3.88 2.31
N CYS A 140 -5.61 3.94 2.06
CA CYS A 140 -5.02 5.04 1.35
C CYS A 140 -3.74 4.66 0.60
N ILE A 141 -3.23 5.56 -0.23
CA ILE A 141 -1.84 5.56 -0.68
C ILE A 141 -1.27 6.96 -0.47
N PRO A 142 -0.22 7.14 0.37
CA PRO A 142 0.34 8.46 0.63
C PRO A 142 0.88 9.17 -0.63
N PRO A 143 1.05 10.51 -0.59
CA PRO A 143 1.66 11.26 -1.67
C PRO A 143 3.04 10.72 -2.05
N HIS A 144 3.20 10.34 -3.31
CA HIS A 144 4.44 9.81 -3.85
C HIS A 144 4.57 10.13 -5.34
N VAL A 145 5.79 10.01 -5.88
CA VAL A 145 6.07 9.97 -7.31
C VAL A 145 6.57 8.57 -7.60
N ASP A 146 6.08 7.94 -8.66
CA ASP A 146 6.65 6.68 -9.13
C ASP A 146 8.11 6.86 -9.52
N HIS A 147 8.90 5.81 -9.32
CA HIS A 147 10.34 5.86 -9.60
C HIS A 147 10.63 6.33 -11.04
N SER A 148 11.64 7.18 -11.21
CA SER A 148 12.00 7.77 -12.51
C SER A 148 12.49 6.74 -13.53
N SER A 149 12.91 5.56 -13.08
CA SER A 149 13.33 4.48 -13.99
C SER A 149 12.19 3.81 -14.75
N TYR A 150 10.94 3.99 -14.34
CA TYR A 150 9.82 3.56 -15.18
C TYR A 150 9.68 4.47 -16.40
N TYR A 151 9.44 3.88 -17.57
CA TYR A 151 9.07 4.69 -18.72
C TYR A 151 7.74 5.40 -18.47
N ARG A 152 7.58 6.59 -19.04
CA ARG A 152 6.32 7.35 -19.02
C ARG A 152 5.59 7.19 -20.35
N PRO A 153 4.24 7.19 -20.37
CA PRO A 153 3.38 7.48 -19.22
C PRO A 153 3.21 6.29 -18.26
N ILE A 154 2.83 6.62 -17.03
CA ILE A 154 2.27 5.65 -16.08
C ILE A 154 0.76 5.81 -16.12
N SER A 155 0.00 4.73 -16.06
CA SER A 155 -1.46 4.84 -16.11
C SER A 155 -2.14 4.07 -14.97
N THR A 156 -3.27 4.58 -14.50
CA THR A 156 -4.08 3.93 -13.47
C THR A 156 -5.53 3.81 -13.93
N LEU A 157 -5.99 2.58 -14.08
CA LEU A 157 -7.39 2.23 -14.32
C LEU A 157 -8.13 2.15 -12.98
N SER A 158 -9.27 2.83 -12.86
CA SER A 158 -10.12 2.80 -11.65
C SER A 158 -11.33 1.88 -11.84
N LEU A 159 -11.59 1.03 -10.85
CA LEU A 159 -12.66 0.02 -10.86
C LEU A 159 -13.38 0.01 -9.51
N LEU A 160 -14.62 -0.51 -9.49
CA LEU A 160 -15.45 -0.78 -8.30
C LEU A 160 -15.87 0.43 -7.45
N GLY A 161 -15.03 1.46 -7.30
CA GLY A 161 -15.30 2.61 -6.45
C GLY A 161 -14.69 3.89 -6.99
N GLU A 162 -15.34 5.01 -6.68
CA GLU A 162 -15.03 6.33 -7.21
C GLU A 162 -14.36 7.17 -6.12
N GLU A 163 -13.04 7.17 -6.13
CA GLU A 163 -12.25 8.04 -5.26
C GLU A 163 -11.36 8.91 -6.13
N PRO A 164 -11.31 10.22 -5.88
CA PRO A 164 -10.45 11.09 -6.66
C PRO A 164 -8.97 10.79 -6.37
N MET A 165 -8.15 10.93 -7.40
CA MET A 165 -6.70 11.01 -7.22
C MET A 165 -6.30 12.46 -7.04
N LEU A 166 -5.61 12.74 -5.94
CA LEU A 166 -5.03 14.06 -5.73
C LEU A 166 -3.66 14.10 -6.43
N VAL A 167 -3.41 15.10 -7.27
CA VAL A 167 -2.17 15.26 -8.04
C VAL A 167 -1.61 16.67 -7.84
N GLY A 168 -0.33 16.81 -7.49
CA GLY A 168 0.27 18.13 -7.24
C GLY A 168 1.64 18.10 -6.57
N SER A 169 2.17 19.27 -6.20
CA SER A 169 3.50 19.42 -5.60
C SER A 169 3.47 19.36 -4.07
N ARG A 170 2.40 19.90 -3.46
CA ARG A 170 2.30 20.14 -2.01
C ARG A 170 0.94 19.72 -1.46
N PHE A 171 0.98 19.00 -0.34
CA PHE A 171 -0.18 18.45 0.34
C PHE A 171 -0.12 18.75 1.83
N ARG A 172 -1.26 19.12 2.42
CA ARG A 172 -1.44 19.20 3.86
C ARG A 172 -2.06 17.90 4.36
N THR A 173 -1.45 17.27 5.35
CA THR A 173 -2.05 16.15 6.08
C THR A 173 -3.16 16.69 6.99
N VAL A 174 -4.41 16.31 6.72
CA VAL A 174 -5.57 16.67 7.55
C VAL A 174 -5.64 15.73 8.76
N ARG A 175 -5.49 14.43 8.52
CA ARG A 175 -5.39 13.37 9.53
C ARG A 175 -4.70 12.15 8.92
N SER A 176 -4.53 11.08 9.71
CA SER A 176 -3.97 9.82 9.18
C SER A 176 -4.72 9.39 7.91
N CYS A 177 -3.98 9.02 6.87
CA CYS A 177 -4.48 8.65 5.56
C CYS A 177 -5.30 9.73 4.80
N THR A 178 -5.42 10.97 5.28
CA THR A 178 -6.21 12.01 4.62
C THR A 178 -5.38 13.25 4.34
N TRP A 179 -5.27 13.60 3.06
CA TRP A 179 -4.55 14.77 2.57
C TRP A 179 -5.46 15.69 1.78
N ALA A 180 -5.12 16.98 1.77
CA ALA A 180 -5.69 17.97 0.89
C ALA A 180 -4.55 18.63 0.09
N PRO A 181 -4.68 18.80 -1.24
CA PRO A 181 -3.67 19.52 -2.00
C PRO A 181 -3.68 21.00 -1.58
N THR A 182 -2.50 21.53 -1.26
CA THR A 182 -2.31 23.00 -1.12
C THR A 182 -1.82 23.62 -2.42
N CYS A 183 -1.18 22.81 -3.27
CA CYS A 183 -0.88 23.12 -4.65
C CYS A 183 -1.00 21.81 -5.44
N GLY A 184 -2.13 21.68 -6.13
CA GLY A 184 -2.54 20.46 -6.82
C GLY A 184 -4.04 20.47 -7.12
N GLN A 185 -4.50 19.44 -7.82
CA GLN A 185 -5.90 19.21 -8.16
C GLN A 185 -6.41 17.88 -7.61
N SER A 186 -7.72 17.80 -7.41
CA SER A 186 -8.44 16.57 -7.08
C SER A 186 -9.13 16.08 -8.35
N ILE A 187 -8.58 15.04 -8.97
CA ILE A 187 -9.09 14.52 -10.24
C ILE A 187 -10.14 13.44 -9.94
N PRO A 188 -11.43 13.66 -10.27
CA PRO A 188 -12.47 12.67 -10.03
C PRO A 188 -12.24 11.46 -10.94
N LEU A 189 -12.14 10.28 -10.35
CA LEU A 189 -11.96 9.03 -11.08
C LEU A 189 -13.24 8.22 -11.01
N ALA A 190 -14.08 8.35 -12.03
CA ALA A 190 -15.22 7.48 -12.23
C ALA A 190 -14.76 6.03 -12.43
N ARG A 191 -15.68 5.07 -12.27
CA ARG A 191 -15.42 3.69 -12.69
C ARG A 191 -15.01 3.65 -14.17
N ARG A 192 -14.16 2.68 -14.53
CA ARG A 192 -13.65 2.48 -15.89
C ARG A 192 -12.90 3.67 -16.49
N SER A 193 -12.49 4.63 -15.66
CA SER A 193 -11.62 5.72 -16.08
C SER A 193 -10.15 5.32 -16.06
N LEU A 194 -9.38 5.83 -17.02
CA LEU A 194 -7.94 5.68 -17.11
C LEU A 194 -7.28 7.05 -16.94
N LEU A 195 -6.56 7.22 -15.84
CA LEU A 195 -5.71 8.39 -15.64
C LEU A 195 -4.31 8.09 -16.14
N VAL A 196 -3.82 8.87 -17.10
CA VAL A 196 -2.51 8.76 -17.73
C VAL A 196 -1.62 9.90 -17.21
N LEU A 197 -0.51 9.56 -16.57
CA LEU A 197 0.47 10.47 -15.99
C LEU A 197 1.71 10.51 -16.88
N GLY A 198 1.71 11.41 -17.87
CA GLY A 198 2.85 11.78 -18.70
C GLY A 198 3.57 13.04 -18.19
N GLY A 199 4.59 13.51 -18.93
CA GLY A 199 5.23 14.81 -18.67
C GLY A 199 5.57 15.08 -17.20
N ASN A 200 5.34 16.32 -16.76
CA ASN A 200 5.55 16.71 -15.36
C ASN A 200 4.62 15.98 -14.39
N SER A 201 3.40 15.63 -14.81
CA SER A 201 2.44 14.93 -13.95
C SER A 201 2.95 13.54 -13.52
N GLY A 202 3.71 12.87 -14.38
CA GLY A 202 4.36 11.59 -14.09
C GLY A 202 5.76 11.72 -13.49
N ASN A 203 6.45 12.84 -13.70
CA ASN A 203 7.87 12.98 -13.34
C ASN A 203 8.13 13.76 -12.05
N ILE A 204 7.31 14.78 -11.75
CA ILE A 204 7.54 15.69 -10.61
C ILE A 204 6.32 15.86 -9.71
N ALA A 205 5.11 15.72 -10.25
CA ALA A 205 3.90 15.80 -9.43
C ALA A 205 3.74 14.54 -8.58
N LYS A 206 3.51 14.73 -7.29
CA LYS A 206 3.10 13.64 -6.41
C LYS A 206 1.63 13.35 -6.64
N HIS A 207 1.28 12.09 -6.47
CA HIS A 207 -0.10 11.65 -6.50
C HIS A 207 -0.44 10.78 -5.29
N CYS A 208 -1.71 10.81 -4.88
CA CYS A 208 -2.22 9.98 -3.80
C CYS A 208 -3.72 9.68 -3.92
N ILE A 209 -4.13 8.63 -3.20
CA ILE A 209 -5.52 8.37 -2.85
C ILE A 209 -5.64 8.60 -1.35
N SER A 210 -6.43 9.60 -0.97
CA SER A 210 -6.82 9.84 0.43
C SER A 210 -7.74 8.71 0.92
N SER A 211 -7.94 8.66 2.24
CA SER A 211 -8.80 7.72 2.96
C SER A 211 -10.09 7.42 2.18
N CYS A 212 -10.17 6.23 1.59
CA CYS A 212 -11.30 5.84 0.76
C CYS A 212 -12.59 5.84 1.59
N SER A 213 -13.68 6.27 0.97
CA SER A 213 -15.03 6.23 1.54
C SER A 213 -15.60 4.81 1.54
N GLY A 214 -15.16 3.94 0.64
CA GLY A 214 -15.60 2.56 0.52
C GLY A 214 -14.62 1.66 -0.24
N PRO A 215 -15.06 0.45 -0.63
CA PRO A 215 -14.26 -0.44 -1.46
C PRO A 215 -13.90 0.20 -2.80
N ARG A 216 -12.62 0.07 -3.18
CA ARG A 216 -12.11 0.56 -4.47
C ARG A 216 -11.04 -0.39 -4.99
N ILE A 217 -10.95 -0.53 -6.30
CA ILE A 217 -9.86 -1.23 -6.97
C ILE A 217 -9.17 -0.27 -7.94
N SER A 218 -7.86 -0.34 -8.03
CA SER A 218 -7.13 0.29 -9.13
C SER A 218 -6.00 -0.56 -9.66
N ILE A 219 -5.83 -0.55 -10.98
CA ILE A 219 -4.74 -1.24 -11.68
C ILE A 219 -3.79 -0.18 -12.21
N THR A 220 -2.61 -0.06 -11.60
CA THR A 220 -1.55 0.83 -12.07
C THR A 220 -0.64 0.05 -13.01
N LEU A 221 -0.57 0.48 -14.27
CA LEU A 221 0.19 -0.11 -15.36
C LEU A 221 1.46 0.72 -15.62
N ARG A 222 2.58 0.02 -15.79
CA ARG A 222 3.90 0.63 -16.02
C ARG A 222 4.73 -0.23 -16.96
N LYS A 223 5.62 0.42 -17.71
CA LYS A 223 6.70 -0.26 -18.43
C LYS A 223 8.00 -0.22 -17.61
N GLN A 224 8.55 -1.39 -17.29
CA GLN A 224 9.79 -1.56 -16.55
C GLN A 224 10.97 -0.94 -17.30
N PRO A 225 12.02 -0.46 -16.58
CA PRO A 225 13.29 -0.13 -17.22
C PRO A 225 13.90 -1.37 -17.91
N PRO A 226 14.91 -1.22 -18.79
CA PRO A 226 15.60 -2.32 -19.44
C PRO A 226 16.07 -3.43 -18.47
N PRO A 227 16.24 -4.69 -18.93
CA PRO A 227 16.61 -5.81 -18.05
C PRO A 227 17.90 -5.66 -17.25
N ASP A 228 18.85 -4.90 -17.79
CA ASP A 228 20.16 -4.60 -17.22
C ASP A 228 20.17 -3.35 -16.31
N TRP A 229 19.02 -2.68 -16.17
CA TRP A 229 18.89 -1.50 -15.31
C TRP A 229 19.28 -1.81 -13.87
N LYS A 230 20.06 -0.88 -13.30
CA LYS A 230 20.46 -0.88 -11.90
C LYS A 230 20.16 0.49 -11.30
N PRO A 231 19.76 0.54 -10.02
CA PRO A 231 19.63 1.81 -9.32
C PRO A 231 20.99 2.49 -9.21
N ASP A 232 20.98 3.82 -9.11
CA ASP A 232 22.21 4.59 -8.96
C ASP A 232 22.93 4.22 -7.66
N ALA A 233 24.26 4.37 -7.65
CA ALA A 233 25.09 4.09 -6.48
C ALA A 233 24.62 4.89 -5.25
N SER A 234 24.18 6.13 -5.45
CA SER A 234 23.61 7.00 -4.41
C SER A 234 22.36 6.40 -3.75
N GLU A 235 21.55 5.64 -4.50
CA GLU A 235 20.37 4.97 -3.98
C GLU A 235 20.67 3.60 -3.33
N LEU A 236 21.89 3.08 -3.50
CA LEU A 236 22.34 1.82 -2.89
C LEU A 236 22.98 2.03 -1.53
N VAL A 237 23.52 3.23 -1.28
CA VAL A 237 23.95 3.65 0.04
C VAL A 237 22.69 3.78 0.90
N GLY A 238 22.37 2.74 1.67
CA GLY A 238 21.28 2.80 2.63
C GLY A 238 21.42 4.07 3.45
N LYS A 239 20.32 4.79 3.71
CA LYS A 239 20.28 6.00 4.54
C LYS A 239 20.90 5.70 5.91
N LYS A 240 22.24 5.71 6.02
CA LYS A 240 22.96 5.86 7.26
C LYS A 240 22.51 7.23 7.75
N GLY A 241 21.88 7.26 8.92
CA GLY A 241 21.33 8.49 9.48
C GLY A 241 22.36 9.59 9.30
N VAL A 242 21.97 10.64 8.56
CA VAL A 242 22.76 11.87 8.51
C VAL A 242 22.76 12.37 9.95
N GLN A 243 23.81 12.02 10.69
CA GLN A 243 24.19 12.78 11.88
C GLN A 243 24.39 14.20 11.34
N ARG A 244 23.50 15.10 11.73
CA ARG A 244 23.76 16.53 11.64
C ARG A 244 25.03 16.78 12.43
N THR A 245 26.17 16.81 11.75
CA THR A 245 27.37 17.43 12.26
C THR A 245 27.01 18.89 12.50
N LYS A 246 26.93 19.26 13.78
CA LYS A 246 26.98 20.66 14.19
C LYS A 246 28.34 21.17 13.72
N GLN A 247 28.38 21.88 12.60
CA GLN A 247 29.48 22.81 12.36
C GLN A 247 29.28 23.94 13.36
N GLY A 248 30.16 23.98 14.36
CA GLY A 248 30.40 25.17 15.14
C GLY A 248 31.03 26.20 14.21
N ASN A 249 30.45 27.39 14.18
CA ASN A 249 31.11 28.56 13.66
C ASN A 249 32.27 28.88 14.59
N ASP A 250 33.48 28.88 14.04
CA ASP A 250 34.61 29.58 14.61
C ASP A 250 35.06 30.56 13.52
N GLU A 251 34.63 31.82 13.65
CA GLU A 251 35.10 32.94 12.81
C GLU A 251 36.17 33.70 13.57
N SER A 252 37.38 33.68 13.03
CA SER A 252 38.48 34.54 13.41
C SER A 252 38.35 35.92 12.71
N ARG A 253 38.27 36.96 13.56
CA ARG A 253 38.67 38.37 13.39
C ARG A 253 39.10 38.84 11.98
N VAL A 254 38.39 39.87 11.45
CA VAL A 254 39.01 41.10 10.91
C VAL A 254 38.15 42.32 11.28
N ILE A 255 38.84 43.43 11.57
CA ILE A 255 38.43 44.69 12.18
C ILE A 255 37.89 45.68 11.13
N GLY A 256 36.91 46.51 11.50
CA GLY A 256 36.58 47.78 10.83
C GLY A 256 35.22 48.32 11.25
N GLY A 257 35.20 49.41 12.02
CA GLY A 257 34.02 49.88 12.76
C GLY A 257 33.23 51.07 12.19
N VAL A 258 32.34 51.54 13.08
CA VAL A 258 31.72 52.88 13.22
C VAL A 258 30.27 53.08 12.72
N ASN A 259 29.35 52.94 13.69
CA ASN A 259 28.22 53.78 14.13
C ASN A 259 27.16 54.41 13.18
N ASN A 260 25.90 54.05 13.48
CA ASN A 260 24.68 54.86 13.80
C ASN A 260 23.47 54.33 13.00
N GLY A 261 22.23 54.22 13.49
CA GLY A 261 21.59 54.34 14.80
C GLY A 261 20.08 53.98 14.63
N SER A 262 19.41 53.73 15.76
CA SER A 262 17.94 53.75 15.96
C SER A 262 17.01 52.82 15.14
N ALA A 263 16.49 51.76 15.79
CA ALA A 263 15.11 51.66 16.28
C ALA A 263 14.72 50.19 16.59
N ALA A 264 14.21 49.95 17.81
CA ALA A 264 13.73 48.68 18.35
C ALA A 264 12.22 48.48 18.02
N PHE A 265 11.51 47.34 18.03
CA PHE A 265 11.45 46.06 18.78
C PHE A 265 10.36 45.17 18.05
N PRO A 266 9.97 43.96 18.50
CA PRO A 266 10.66 42.66 18.47
C PRO A 266 10.00 41.60 17.53
N GLN A 267 10.81 40.63 17.11
CA GLN A 267 10.38 39.36 16.51
C GLN A 267 9.64 38.45 17.52
N LYS A 268 8.52 37.86 17.10
CA LYS A 268 7.88 36.73 17.80
C LYS A 268 8.38 35.39 17.27
N LYS A 269 8.80 34.56 18.23
CA LYS A 269 9.41 33.25 18.13
C LYS A 269 8.44 32.20 17.55
N SER A 270 8.92 31.43 16.57
CA SER A 270 8.32 30.16 16.16
C SER A 270 8.62 29.07 17.21
N LEU A 271 7.59 28.57 17.87
CA LEU A 271 7.68 27.43 18.79
C LEU A 271 7.20 26.16 18.09
N SER A 272 8.13 25.35 17.59
CA SER A 272 7.91 23.95 17.25
C SER A 272 8.30 23.09 18.46
N GLY A 273 7.32 22.64 19.24
CA GLY A 273 7.53 21.80 20.42
C GLY A 273 6.72 20.51 20.34
N SER A 274 7.39 19.41 20.00
CA SER A 274 6.86 18.04 20.11
C SER A 274 6.56 17.68 21.57
N ALA A 275 5.29 17.44 21.89
CA ALA A 275 4.89 16.91 23.19
C ALA A 275 5.02 15.37 23.23
N LYS A 276 5.91 14.89 24.10
CA LYS A 276 5.99 13.50 24.58
C LYS A 276 5.10 13.36 25.81
N THR A 277 4.09 12.49 25.79
CA THR A 277 3.27 12.20 26.97
C THR A 277 3.79 10.95 27.69
N LYS A 278 4.28 11.13 28.92
CA LYS A 278 4.60 10.07 29.90
C LYS A 278 3.31 9.65 30.61
N LYS A 279 3.01 8.34 30.67
CA LYS A 279 1.99 7.76 31.57
C LYS A 279 2.59 7.52 32.95
N LYS A 280 1.94 8.06 34.00
CA LYS A 280 2.16 7.71 35.42
C LYS A 280 1.22 6.53 35.78
N LYS A 281 1.75 5.58 36.56
CA LYS A 281 1.01 4.49 37.21
C LYS A 281 0.24 5.05 38.42
N MET A 282 -0.98 4.57 38.64
CA MET A 282 -1.57 4.48 39.98
C MET A 282 -2.04 3.04 40.21
N THR A 283 -1.73 2.57 41.40
CA THR A 283 -2.05 1.28 42.01
C THR A 283 -3.32 1.37 42.82
N SER A 284 -4.16 0.35 42.80
CA SER A 284 -5.01 -0.03 43.95
C SER A 284 -5.30 -1.53 43.94
N GLN A 285 -5.31 -2.09 45.14
CA GLN A 285 -5.34 -3.51 45.49
C GLN A 285 -6.77 -4.09 45.55
N VAL A 286 -6.85 -5.39 45.18
CA VAL A 286 -7.48 -6.54 45.87
C VAL A 286 -8.86 -6.37 46.54
N GLY A 287 -9.81 -7.24 46.15
CA GLY A 287 -11.02 -7.51 46.94
C GLY A 287 -12.05 -8.48 46.33
N ARG A 288 -11.70 -9.77 46.30
CA ARG A 288 -12.52 -11.00 46.50
C ARG A 288 -14.00 -11.12 46.01
N SER A 289 -14.22 -12.25 45.34
CA SER A 289 -15.47 -12.88 44.85
C SER A 289 -16.44 -13.36 45.95
N VAL A 290 -17.75 -13.28 45.70
CA VAL A 290 -18.79 -14.24 46.15
C VAL A 290 -19.86 -14.42 45.08
N ARG A 291 -20.20 -15.69 44.76
CA ARG A 291 -21.41 -16.14 44.05
C ARG A 291 -22.56 -16.30 45.04
N VAL A 292 -23.78 -15.90 44.67
CA VAL A 292 -25.02 -16.58 45.08
C VAL A 292 -26.05 -16.52 43.94
N SER A 293 -26.77 -17.63 43.78
CA SER A 293 -27.77 -17.94 42.77
C SER A 293 -29.17 -17.42 43.13
N ALA A 294 -30.02 -17.30 42.10
CA ALA A 294 -31.39 -17.83 42.01
C ALA A 294 -32.58 -16.86 41.83
N VAL A 295 -33.51 -17.36 41.00
CA VAL A 295 -34.98 -17.20 40.93
C VAL A 295 -35.58 -16.28 39.83
N LYS A 296 -36.62 -16.88 39.22
CA LYS A 296 -37.37 -16.68 37.98
C LYS A 296 -38.39 -15.52 38.02
N GLN A 297 -38.76 -15.05 36.82
CA GLN A 297 -40.10 -14.89 36.20
C GLN A 297 -39.86 -14.08 34.90
N GLY A 298 -40.43 -14.27 33.71
CA GLY A 298 -41.65 -14.89 33.18
C GLY A 298 -42.21 -13.94 32.09
N SER A 299 -42.89 -14.44 31.04
CA SER A 299 -43.52 -13.74 29.88
C SER A 299 -42.63 -13.62 28.62
N SER A 300 -42.68 -14.50 27.61
CA SER A 300 -43.72 -14.86 26.60
C SER A 300 -43.75 -13.96 25.36
N ASN A 301 -43.35 -14.52 24.20
CA ASN A 301 -44.22 -14.62 23.02
C ASN A 301 -43.61 -15.57 21.97
N GLU A 302 -44.41 -16.56 21.60
CA GLU A 302 -44.22 -17.50 20.49
C GLU A 302 -44.52 -16.83 19.15
N THR A 303 -43.84 -17.27 18.08
CA THR A 303 -44.56 -17.79 16.91
C THR A 303 -43.69 -18.82 16.18
N ARG A 304 -44.32 -19.95 15.89
CA ARG A 304 -43.82 -21.19 15.28
C ARG A 304 -44.28 -21.22 13.82
N ILE A 305 -43.55 -21.90 12.94
CA ILE A 305 -44.10 -22.81 11.91
C ILE A 305 -42.96 -23.72 11.41
N ASP A 306 -43.26 -25.02 11.47
CA ASP A 306 -42.49 -26.18 11.05
C ASP A 306 -42.62 -26.45 9.53
N ILE A 307 -41.57 -26.95 8.87
CA ILE A 307 -41.68 -27.91 7.76
C ILE A 307 -40.48 -28.87 7.83
N GLY A 308 -40.74 -30.15 8.11
CA GLY A 308 -39.77 -31.23 8.07
C GLY A 308 -39.83 -32.02 6.75
N TRP A 309 -38.72 -32.66 6.37
CA TRP A 309 -38.71 -33.80 5.45
C TRP A 309 -37.72 -34.86 5.94
N LYS A 310 -38.13 -36.11 5.69
CA LYS A 310 -37.69 -37.37 6.30
C LYS A 310 -36.30 -37.84 5.87
N ARG A 311 -35.72 -38.64 6.77
CA ARG A 311 -34.65 -39.61 6.53
C ARG A 311 -35.21 -40.83 5.81
N ASP A 312 -34.44 -41.36 4.86
CA ASP A 312 -34.41 -42.79 4.56
C ASP A 312 -33.01 -43.33 4.87
N SER A 313 -33.00 -44.52 5.47
CA SER A 313 -31.86 -45.28 5.93
C SER A 313 -31.96 -46.64 5.25
N SER A 314 -30.87 -47.12 4.66
CA SER A 314 -30.69 -48.55 4.38
C SER A 314 -29.22 -48.91 4.57
N ASP A 315 -29.04 -50.02 5.29
CA ASP A 315 -27.83 -50.54 5.90
C ASP A 315 -26.69 -50.87 4.93
N ASN A 316 -25.44 -50.76 5.43
CA ASN A 316 -24.60 -51.94 5.51
C ASN A 316 -23.48 -51.77 6.54
N GLN A 317 -23.41 -52.73 7.45
CA GLN A 317 -22.49 -52.81 8.59
C GLN A 317 -21.53 -53.97 8.33
N VAL A 318 -20.23 -53.73 8.08
CA VAL A 318 -19.15 -54.69 8.38
C VAL A 318 -17.83 -53.96 8.71
N ASN A 319 -17.22 -54.42 9.80
CA ASN A 319 -15.96 -54.07 10.47
C ASN A 319 -14.73 -53.78 9.59
N ASN A 320 -13.90 -52.80 10.00
CA ASN A 320 -12.62 -53.12 10.65
C ASN A 320 -11.91 -51.89 11.24
N ASP A 321 -11.78 -51.92 12.56
CA ASP A 321 -10.95 -51.06 13.39
C ASP A 321 -9.47 -51.46 13.20
N LYS A 322 -8.61 -50.54 12.72
CA LYS A 322 -7.12 -50.52 12.86
C LYS A 322 -6.48 -49.49 11.92
N SER A 323 -6.56 -48.19 12.22
CA SER A 323 -5.61 -47.21 11.62
C SER A 323 -5.49 -45.85 12.33
N ALA A 324 -6.13 -45.62 13.48
CA ALA A 324 -6.09 -44.33 14.17
C ALA A 324 -5.16 -44.34 15.40
N LYS A 325 -3.83 -44.51 15.22
CA LYS A 325 -2.87 -44.26 16.33
C LYS A 325 -1.42 -43.89 15.97
N LYS A 326 -1.06 -43.68 14.70
CA LYS A 326 0.33 -43.34 14.29
C LYS A 326 0.57 -41.87 13.86
N GLY A 327 -0.45 -41.00 13.88
CA GLY A 327 -0.35 -39.63 13.37
C GLY A 327 -0.10 -38.51 14.39
N SER A 328 -0.46 -38.68 15.66
CA SER A 328 -0.45 -37.57 16.65
C SER A 328 0.94 -37.32 17.26
N GLY A 329 1.73 -38.36 17.53
CA GLY A 329 3.03 -38.22 18.19
C GLY A 329 4.07 -37.40 17.40
N ARG A 330 4.04 -37.48 16.06
CA ARG A 330 5.05 -36.83 15.20
C ARG A 330 4.85 -35.31 15.06
N VAL A 331 3.63 -34.82 15.31
CA VAL A 331 3.28 -33.40 15.25
C VAL A 331 3.55 -32.71 16.58
N GLU A 332 3.29 -33.37 17.71
CA GLU A 332 3.61 -32.85 19.04
C GLU A 332 5.13 -32.80 19.30
N GLU A 333 5.87 -33.82 18.87
CA GLU A 333 7.34 -33.85 19.00
C GLU A 333 8.03 -32.74 18.17
N ARG A 334 7.46 -32.40 17.00
CA ARG A 334 7.93 -31.28 16.17
C ARG A 334 7.56 -29.91 16.77
N LYS A 335 6.39 -29.77 17.40
CA LYS A 335 6.00 -28.54 18.12
C LYS A 335 6.88 -28.31 19.36
N GLY A 336 7.22 -29.37 20.11
CA GLY A 336 8.14 -29.31 21.25
C GLY A 336 9.56 -28.88 20.84
N LYS A 337 10.12 -29.48 19.77
CA LYS A 337 11.46 -29.14 19.26
C LYS A 337 11.56 -27.70 18.72
N VAL A 338 10.48 -27.17 18.13
CA VAL A 338 10.43 -25.76 17.67
C VAL A 338 10.34 -24.78 18.85
N SER A 339 9.59 -25.12 19.91
CA SER A 339 9.47 -24.26 21.10
C SER A 339 10.79 -24.20 21.88
N GLU A 340 11.51 -25.31 21.99
CA GLU A 340 12.82 -25.37 22.67
C GLU A 340 13.90 -24.58 21.92
N LYS A 341 13.92 -24.66 20.58
CA LYS A 341 14.85 -23.88 19.74
C LYS A 341 14.57 -22.38 19.84
N GLN A 342 13.31 -21.99 19.99
CA GLN A 342 12.91 -20.60 20.20
C GLN A 342 13.31 -20.12 21.62
N ALA A 343 13.14 -20.96 22.65
CA ALA A 343 13.56 -20.66 24.02
C ALA A 343 15.08 -20.45 24.11
N ARG A 344 15.89 -21.32 23.49
CA ARG A 344 17.36 -21.19 23.44
C ARG A 344 17.81 -19.90 22.73
N ARG A 345 17.12 -19.48 21.67
CA ARG A 345 17.39 -18.21 20.98
C ARG A 345 17.06 -17.00 21.84
N ASN A 346 15.97 -17.05 22.61
CA ASN A 346 15.59 -15.98 23.52
C ASN A 346 16.56 -15.86 24.71
N ALA A 347 17.01 -16.98 25.27
CA ALA A 347 18.04 -17.00 26.33
C ALA A 347 19.36 -16.38 25.86
N ARG A 348 19.85 -16.75 24.66
CA ARG A 348 21.07 -16.13 24.08
C ARG A 348 20.94 -14.63 23.85
N ARG A 349 19.75 -14.14 23.48
CA ARG A 349 19.50 -12.70 23.32
C ARG A 349 19.51 -11.96 24.65
N LEU A 350 18.98 -12.59 25.71
CA LEU A 350 18.98 -12.03 27.05
C LEU A 350 20.42 -11.93 27.60
N GLU A 351 21.22 -12.98 27.41
CA GLU A 351 22.62 -13.02 27.84
C GLU A 351 23.45 -11.93 27.15
N LYS A 352 23.28 -11.79 25.83
CA LYS A 352 23.97 -10.76 25.04
C LYS A 352 23.58 -9.35 25.47
N ARG A 353 22.32 -9.15 25.89
CA ARG A 353 21.83 -7.88 26.41
C ARG A 353 22.35 -7.59 27.83
N LYS A 354 22.51 -8.62 28.66
CA LYS A 354 23.12 -8.53 29.99
C LYS A 354 24.61 -8.18 29.89
N GLN A 355 25.35 -8.79 28.96
CA GLN A 355 26.75 -8.44 28.67
C GLN A 355 26.91 -7.01 28.15
N GLN A 356 26.01 -6.54 27.27
CA GLN A 356 26.01 -5.16 26.79
C GLN A 356 25.67 -4.12 27.87
N LEU A 357 24.90 -4.51 28.90
CA LEU A 357 24.60 -3.66 30.05
C LEU A 357 25.77 -3.62 31.04
N LEU A 358 26.49 -4.74 31.22
CA LEU A 358 27.71 -4.78 32.03
C LEU A 358 28.83 -3.94 31.42
N HIS A 359 29.00 -3.95 30.09
CA HIS A 359 29.94 -3.06 29.39
C HIS A 359 29.55 -1.57 29.36
N ARG A 360 28.36 -1.21 29.83
CA ARG A 360 27.90 0.19 29.95
C ARG A 360 27.96 0.73 31.38
N GLY A 361 28.38 -0.09 32.35
CA GLY A 361 28.53 0.27 33.76
C GLY A 361 29.97 0.49 34.22
N CYS A 362 30.96 0.36 33.33
CA CYS A 362 32.35 0.77 33.58
C CYS A 362 32.73 1.82 32.54
N ASN A 363 32.33 3.06 32.80
CA ASN A 363 32.97 4.31 32.37
C ASN A 363 32.45 5.42 33.27
#